data_AF-A0A7H0GKF7-F1
#
_entry.id   AF-A0A7H0GKF7-F1
#
_cell.length_a   1.000
_cell.length_b   1.000
_cell.length_c   1.000
_cell.angle_alpha   90.00
_cell.angle_beta   90.00
_cell.angle_gamma   90.00
#
_symmetry.space_group_name_H-M   'P 1'
#
loop_
_entity.id
_entity.type
_entity.pdbx_description
1 polymer ?
#
loop_
_entity_poly.entity_id
_entity_poly.type
_entity_poly.pdbx_seq_one_letter_code
_entity_poly.pdbx_strand_id
1 'polypeptide(L)'
;MKIYSYGFILIFNLLIILSISGCSAIWEGDPRWENIIISKECNSFNGKYYAYDESKHAILTGQIIDRPNTQADGKYSELIKFREDSRAWYSDENEQRRIEAYKKYIVYLEKKGSILNAYLFNHDEQPDLLLRIKLDHTNVGCDRHGNLIMRSVRLRQGGEFTIGSAYATETSLSIRPDESLQVIKLERIWFGTMEKVPDKSKKDIYLFNPVK
;
A
#
# COMPACT_ATOMS: atom_id res chain seq x y z
N MET A 1 25.71 -51.55 -47.44
CA MET A 1 26.52 -51.15 -46.27
C MET A 1 25.73 -50.09 -45.51
N LYS A 2 25.30 -50.39 -44.27
CA LYS A 2 24.57 -49.47 -43.38
C LYS A 2 25.58 -48.53 -42.71
N ILE A 3 25.37 -47.21 -42.78
CA ILE A 3 25.94 -46.23 -41.84
C ILE A 3 24.85 -45.19 -41.53
N TYR A 4 24.86 -44.74 -40.28
CA TYR A 4 23.76 -44.27 -39.44
C TYR A 4 23.37 -42.80 -39.61
N SER A 5 22.08 -42.52 -39.36
CA SER A 5 21.55 -41.29 -38.76
C SER A 5 22.46 -40.76 -37.65
N TYR A 6 22.64 -39.44 -37.54
CA TYR A 6 22.68 -38.64 -36.29
C TYR A 6 22.99 -37.16 -36.58
N GLY A 7 22.61 -36.65 -37.76
CA GLY A 7 22.99 -35.30 -38.21
C GLY A 7 21.93 -34.20 -38.03
N PHE A 8 20.81 -34.47 -37.33
CA PHE A 8 19.67 -33.53 -37.35
C PHE A 8 19.01 -33.27 -35.98
N ILE A 9 19.52 -33.85 -34.89
CA ILE A 9 18.99 -33.65 -33.54
C ILE A 9 20.08 -33.02 -32.67
N LEU A 10 20.59 -31.85 -33.04
CA LEU A 10 21.52 -31.10 -32.17
C LEU A 10 21.48 -29.58 -32.36
N ILE A 11 20.56 -29.05 -33.17
CA ILE A 11 20.40 -27.60 -33.35
C ILE A 11 19.04 -27.09 -32.83
N PHE A 12 18.04 -27.96 -32.66
CA PHE A 12 16.71 -27.57 -32.17
C PHE A 12 16.54 -27.53 -30.64
N ASN A 13 17.49 -28.07 -29.87
CA ASN A 13 17.44 -28.04 -28.39
C ASN A 13 18.26 -26.89 -27.76
N LEU A 14 18.95 -26.07 -28.55
CA LEU A 14 19.71 -24.93 -28.02
C LEU A 14 18.95 -23.59 -28.09
N LEU A 15 17.78 -23.56 -28.73
CA LEU A 15 17.05 -22.31 -29.04
C LEU A 15 15.82 -22.07 -28.15
N ILE A 16 15.52 -22.96 -27.20
CA ILE A 16 14.35 -22.81 -26.30
C ILE A 16 14.76 -22.47 -24.85
N ILE A 17 16.03 -22.66 -24.47
CA ILE A 17 16.49 -22.44 -23.07
C ILE A 17 16.88 -20.97 -22.80
N LEU A 18 17.02 -20.12 -23.81
CA LEU A 18 17.41 -18.71 -23.65
C LEU A 18 16.25 -17.70 -23.78
N SER A 19 15.00 -18.16 -23.72
CA SER A 19 13.80 -17.29 -23.81
C SER A 19 13.16 -16.99 -22.44
N ILE A 20 13.86 -17.25 -21.33
CA ILE A 20 13.37 -16.93 -19.98
C ILE A 20 14.43 -16.12 -19.22
N SER A 21 15.04 -15.12 -19.88
CA SER A 21 15.46 -13.91 -19.16
C SER A 21 14.20 -13.12 -18.84
N GLY A 22 13.50 -13.57 -17.79
CA GLY A 22 12.31 -12.92 -17.27
C GLY A 22 12.65 -11.50 -16.83
N CYS A 23 12.41 -10.53 -17.72
CA CYS A 23 12.27 -9.12 -17.40
C CYS A 23 11.15 -8.98 -16.38
N SER A 24 11.50 -9.09 -15.10
CA SER A 24 10.55 -9.08 -14.00
C SER A 24 10.35 -7.63 -13.55
N ALA A 25 9.77 -6.82 -14.43
CA ALA A 25 8.98 -5.68 -13.97
C ALA A 25 7.91 -6.23 -13.01
N ILE A 26 7.65 -5.55 -11.90
CA ILE A 26 6.63 -5.97 -10.93
C ILE A 26 5.28 -5.55 -11.52
N TRP A 27 4.42 -6.53 -11.80
CA TRP A 27 3.07 -6.29 -12.31
C TRP A 27 2.03 -6.52 -11.21
N GLU A 28 0.80 -6.07 -11.43
CA GLU A 28 -0.33 -6.17 -10.48
C GLU A 28 -0.62 -7.61 -10.00
N GLY A 29 -0.23 -8.61 -10.80
CA GLY A 29 -0.33 -10.04 -10.51
C GLY A 29 0.95 -10.73 -10.02
N ASP A 30 1.96 -9.97 -9.55
CA ASP A 30 3.19 -10.55 -9.03
C ASP A 30 2.90 -11.48 -7.83
N PRO A 31 3.21 -12.79 -7.91
CA PRO A 31 2.92 -13.76 -6.85
C PRO A 31 3.68 -13.47 -5.55
N ARG A 32 4.60 -12.50 -5.57
CA ARG A 32 5.27 -12.03 -4.37
C ARG A 32 4.31 -11.25 -3.47
N TRP A 33 3.24 -10.60 -3.95
CA TRP A 33 2.27 -9.91 -3.08
C TRP A 33 1.60 -10.87 -2.09
N GLU A 34 1.30 -10.41 -0.87
CA GLU A 34 0.73 -11.29 0.15
C GLU A 34 -0.76 -11.54 -0.12
N ASN A 35 -1.51 -10.48 -0.44
CA ASN A 35 -2.95 -10.56 -0.68
C ASN A 35 -3.25 -10.36 -2.14
N ILE A 36 -3.95 -11.30 -2.78
CA ILE A 36 -4.42 -11.14 -4.17
C ILE A 36 -5.65 -10.24 -4.18
N ILE A 37 -5.64 -9.19 -5.01
CA ILE A 37 -6.84 -8.39 -5.29
C ILE A 37 -7.73 -9.20 -6.24
N ILE A 38 -8.92 -9.56 -5.79
CA ILE A 38 -9.87 -10.38 -6.56
C ILE A 38 -11.10 -9.60 -7.03
N SER A 39 -11.37 -8.44 -6.43
CA SER A 39 -12.56 -7.63 -6.72
C SER A 39 -12.26 -6.15 -6.53
N LYS A 40 -13.01 -5.29 -7.23
CA LYS A 40 -13.07 -3.83 -6.97
C LYS A 40 -14.25 -3.48 -6.05
N GLU A 41 -15.17 -4.40 -5.83
CA GLU A 41 -16.31 -4.24 -4.96
C GLU A 41 -15.95 -4.67 -3.54
N CYS A 42 -15.47 -3.69 -2.78
CA CYS A 42 -15.14 -3.88 -1.38
C CYS A 42 -16.37 -3.86 -0.47
N ASN A 43 -16.35 -4.65 0.60
CA ASN A 43 -17.31 -4.50 1.71
C ASN A 43 -17.29 -3.06 2.22
N SER A 44 -18.41 -2.59 2.78
CA SER A 44 -18.50 -1.21 3.24
C SER A 44 -17.63 -0.99 4.47
N PHE A 45 -16.59 -0.16 4.35
CA PHE A 45 -15.75 0.30 5.47
C PHE A 45 -16.33 1.58 6.05
N ASN A 46 -17.48 1.46 6.72
CA ASN A 46 -18.08 2.57 7.43
C ASN A 46 -17.83 2.41 8.93
N GLY A 47 -17.28 3.44 9.58
CA GLY A 47 -17.01 3.38 11.01
C GLY A 47 -16.29 4.60 11.53
N LYS A 48 -16.41 4.85 12.84
CA LYS A 48 -15.66 5.89 13.55
C LYS A 48 -14.60 5.21 14.41
N TYR A 49 -13.36 5.70 14.32
CA TYR A 49 -12.21 5.15 15.01
C TYR A 49 -11.41 6.25 15.67
N TYR A 50 -10.76 5.94 16.79
CA TYR A 50 -9.72 6.82 17.30
C TYR A 50 -8.59 6.92 16.27
N ALA A 51 -8.09 8.14 16.05
CA ALA A 51 -7.09 8.39 15.01
C ALA A 51 -5.71 7.80 15.35
N TYR A 52 -5.48 7.41 16.60
CA TYR A 52 -4.17 7.06 17.13
C TYR A 52 -4.15 5.65 17.72
N ASP A 53 -3.14 4.87 17.32
CA ASP A 53 -2.78 3.58 17.92
C ASP A 53 -1.73 3.82 19.01
N GLU A 54 -2.12 3.63 20.27
CA GLU A 54 -1.26 3.82 21.42
C GLU A 54 -0.07 2.84 21.47
N SER A 55 -0.26 1.61 20.99
CA SER A 55 0.74 0.55 21.08
C SER A 55 1.88 0.73 20.08
N LYS A 56 1.59 1.37 18.93
CA LYS A 56 2.54 1.59 17.84
C LYS A 56 2.90 3.05 17.61
N HIS A 57 2.33 3.96 18.40
CA HIS A 57 2.48 5.40 18.24
C HIS A 57 2.16 5.87 16.81
N ALA A 58 1.07 5.35 16.23
CA ALA A 58 0.76 5.52 14.81
C ALA A 58 -0.55 6.26 14.59
N ILE A 59 -0.61 7.11 13.56
CA ILE A 59 -1.81 7.82 13.15
C ILE A 59 -2.44 7.11 11.94
N LEU A 60 -3.74 6.83 12.01
CA LEU A 60 -4.50 6.05 11.01
C LEU A 60 -4.37 6.61 9.61
N THR A 61 -4.68 7.89 9.40
CA THR A 61 -4.59 8.54 8.07
C THR A 61 -3.18 8.46 7.48
N GLY A 62 -2.15 8.44 8.33
CA GLY A 62 -0.76 8.27 7.94
C GLY A 62 -0.39 6.85 7.48
N GLN A 63 -1.19 5.84 7.84
CA GLN A 63 -0.98 4.44 7.45
C GLN A 63 -1.69 4.06 6.14
N ILE A 64 -2.70 4.81 5.72
CA ILE A 64 -3.55 4.50 4.57
C ILE A 64 -3.32 5.41 3.35
N ILE A 65 -2.59 6.52 3.52
CA ILE A 65 -2.17 7.42 2.45
C ILE A 65 -1.09 6.77 1.56
N ASP A 66 -1.18 6.95 0.25
CA ASP A 66 -0.08 6.63 -0.65
C ASP A 66 1.01 7.72 -0.62
N ARG A 67 2.28 7.31 -0.66
CA ARG A 67 3.41 8.26 -0.70
C ARG A 67 4.26 8.08 -1.98
N PRO A 68 3.68 8.14 -3.19
CA PRO A 68 4.47 8.07 -4.41
C PRO A 68 5.30 9.34 -4.58
N ASN A 69 6.49 9.19 -5.15
CA ASN A 69 7.48 10.27 -5.26
C ASN A 69 7.33 11.10 -6.53
N THR A 70 6.56 10.64 -7.50
CA THR A 70 6.39 11.23 -8.82
C THR A 70 4.90 11.41 -9.08
N GLN A 71 4.52 12.55 -9.68
CA GLN A 71 3.14 12.80 -10.11
C GLN A 71 2.65 11.83 -11.20
N ALA A 72 3.56 11.05 -11.80
CA ALA A 72 3.31 10.30 -13.02
C ALA A 72 2.69 8.91 -12.82
N ASP A 73 2.78 8.28 -11.63
CA ASP A 73 2.22 6.93 -11.44
C ASP A 73 1.17 6.89 -10.33
N GLY A 74 -0.09 6.86 -10.77
CA GLY A 74 -1.18 6.15 -10.10
C GLY A 74 -1.42 6.45 -8.62
N LYS A 75 -1.51 7.74 -8.25
CA LYS A 75 -2.04 8.11 -6.94
C LYS A 75 -3.48 7.65 -6.80
N TYR A 76 -3.73 6.73 -5.89
CA TYR A 76 -5.08 6.37 -5.50
C TYR A 76 -5.61 7.26 -4.39
N SER A 77 -4.73 8.01 -3.69
CA SER A 77 -5.13 8.86 -2.57
C SER A 77 -4.99 10.36 -2.84
N GLU A 78 -5.98 11.14 -2.39
CA GLU A 78 -6.02 12.60 -2.45
C GLU A 78 -6.18 13.17 -1.04
N LEU A 79 -5.30 14.09 -0.66
CA LEU A 79 -5.32 14.73 0.66
C LEU A 79 -5.84 16.16 0.55
N ILE A 80 -6.96 16.43 1.22
CA ILE A 80 -7.58 17.75 1.33
C ILE A 80 -7.40 18.21 2.77
N LYS A 81 -6.87 19.42 2.95
CA LYS A 81 -6.65 20.04 4.26
C LYS A 81 -7.65 21.17 4.42
N PHE A 82 -8.39 21.17 5.53
CA PHE A 82 -9.34 22.24 5.83
C PHE A 82 -8.71 23.37 6.66
N ARG A 83 -7.61 23.09 7.38
CA ARG A 83 -6.86 24.07 8.16
C ARG A 83 -5.40 24.21 7.70
N GLU A 84 -4.99 25.45 7.50
CA GLU A 84 -3.66 25.84 6.97
C GLU A 84 -2.52 25.56 7.96
N ASP A 85 -2.80 25.70 9.26
CA ASP A 85 -1.87 25.43 10.38
C ASP A 85 -1.38 23.98 10.47
N SER A 86 -1.94 23.05 9.68
CA SER A 86 -1.49 21.65 9.63
C SER A 86 -0.03 21.46 9.16
N ARG A 87 0.69 22.53 8.78
CA ARG A 87 2.12 22.49 8.38
C ARG A 87 3.11 22.88 9.49
N ALA A 88 2.70 23.54 10.56
CA ALA A 88 3.61 23.99 11.64
C ALA A 88 4.17 22.86 12.54
N TRP A 89 3.91 21.59 12.22
CA TRP A 89 4.00 20.44 13.14
C TRP A 89 5.23 19.54 12.95
N TYR A 90 6.30 20.04 12.31
CA TYR A 90 7.48 19.25 11.90
C TYR A 90 8.75 19.46 12.77
N SER A 91 8.66 20.05 13.97
CA SER A 91 9.76 20.03 14.96
C SER A 91 9.52 18.97 16.04
N ASP A 92 10.58 18.46 16.67
CA ASP A 92 10.50 17.41 17.70
C ASP A 92 9.68 17.83 18.93
N GLU A 93 9.76 19.10 19.36
CA GLU A 93 8.90 19.64 20.43
C GLU A 93 7.40 19.63 20.05
N ASN A 94 7.12 19.74 18.76
CA ASN A 94 5.76 19.66 18.23
C ASN A 94 5.30 18.21 18.04
N GLU A 95 6.20 17.22 17.97
CA GLU A 95 5.81 15.82 17.79
C GLU A 95 5.04 15.28 19.00
N GLN A 96 5.50 15.54 20.23
CA GLN A 96 4.78 15.10 21.42
C GLN A 96 3.41 15.77 21.53
N ARG A 97 3.35 17.10 21.30
CA ARG A 97 2.08 17.84 21.28
C ARG A 97 1.14 17.34 20.18
N ARG A 98 1.69 16.98 19.02
CA ARG A 98 0.96 16.36 17.92
C ARG A 98 0.36 15.04 18.37
N ILE A 99 1.16 14.14 18.92
CA ILE A 99 0.70 12.84 19.42
C ILE A 99 -0.43 13.02 20.45
N GLU A 100 -0.27 13.90 21.43
CA GLU A 100 -1.29 14.18 22.43
C GLU A 100 -2.57 14.77 21.82
N ALA A 101 -2.47 15.57 20.77
CA ALA A 101 -3.63 16.03 20.03
C ALA A 101 -4.32 14.85 19.31
N TYR A 102 -3.58 14.03 18.55
CA TYR A 102 -4.13 12.92 17.78
C TYR A 102 -4.78 11.83 18.63
N LYS A 103 -4.38 11.66 19.89
CA LYS A 103 -5.08 10.78 20.84
C LYS A 103 -6.56 11.12 21.01
N LYS A 104 -6.93 12.39 20.82
CA LYS A 104 -8.30 12.89 20.93
C LYS A 104 -9.02 13.00 19.59
N TYR A 105 -8.33 12.74 18.48
CA TYR A 105 -8.89 12.91 17.15
C TYR A 105 -9.66 11.65 16.75
N ILE A 106 -10.68 11.85 15.93
CA ILE A 106 -11.53 10.78 15.41
C ILE A 106 -11.35 10.72 13.90
N VAL A 107 -11.19 9.51 13.38
CA VAL A 107 -11.28 9.24 11.95
C VAL A 107 -12.63 8.60 11.66
N TYR A 108 -13.40 9.23 10.78
CA TYR A 108 -14.61 8.65 10.22
C TYR A 108 -14.33 8.12 8.82
N LEU A 109 -14.46 6.80 8.66
CA LEU A 109 -14.42 6.14 7.37
C LEU A 109 -15.82 6.06 6.78
N GLU A 110 -15.96 6.47 5.52
CA GLU A 110 -17.23 6.47 4.80
C GLU A 110 -17.00 6.10 3.33
N LYS A 111 -17.59 4.99 2.88
CA LYS A 111 -17.63 4.62 1.47
C LYS A 111 -18.78 5.32 0.76
N LYS A 112 -18.47 6.09 -0.29
CA LYS A 112 -19.42 6.72 -1.22
C LYS A 112 -19.10 6.32 -2.65
N GLY A 113 -19.86 5.37 -3.20
CA GLY A 113 -19.62 4.85 -4.55
C GLY A 113 -18.24 4.20 -4.67
N SER A 114 -17.44 4.68 -5.62
CA SER A 114 -16.05 4.26 -5.84
C SER A 114 -15.02 5.01 -4.98
N ILE A 115 -15.45 5.78 -3.97
CA ILE A 115 -14.57 6.55 -3.10
C ILE A 115 -14.72 6.07 -1.65
N LEU A 116 -13.59 5.86 -0.98
CA LEU A 116 -13.52 5.77 0.48
C LEU A 116 -12.99 7.09 1.03
N ASN A 117 -13.80 7.79 1.82
CA ASN A 117 -13.40 8.99 2.54
C ASN A 117 -12.93 8.62 3.94
N ALA A 118 -11.81 9.19 4.36
CA ALA A 118 -11.35 9.18 5.74
C ALA A 118 -11.28 10.63 6.24
N TYR A 119 -12.30 11.04 6.97
CA TYR A 119 -12.39 12.36 7.59
C TYR A 119 -11.71 12.33 8.95
N LEU A 120 -10.72 13.19 9.16
CA LEU A 120 -10.08 13.41 10.44
C LEU A 120 -10.75 14.60 11.12
N PHE A 121 -11.40 14.37 12.25
CA PHE A 121 -12.01 15.37 13.09
C PHE A 121 -11.13 15.65 14.30
N ASN A 122 -10.98 16.94 14.63
CA ASN A 122 -10.30 17.36 15.85
C ASN A 122 -11.21 17.18 17.08
N HIS A 123 -10.70 17.53 18.26
CA HIS A 123 -11.44 17.44 19.53
C HIS A 123 -12.71 18.31 19.61
N ASP A 124 -12.85 19.32 18.74
CA ASP A 124 -14.03 20.19 18.65
C ASP A 124 -15.01 19.68 17.57
N GLU A 125 -14.83 18.45 17.10
CA GLU A 125 -15.60 17.82 16.01
C GLU A 125 -15.55 18.58 14.68
N GLN A 126 -14.54 19.43 14.48
CA GLN A 126 -14.33 20.13 13.22
C GLN A 126 -13.45 19.28 12.28
N PRO A 127 -13.78 19.19 10.99
CA PRO A 127 -12.97 18.46 10.03
C PRO A 127 -11.64 19.19 9.83
N ASP A 128 -10.54 18.51 10.10
CA ASP A 128 -9.18 19.04 9.93
C ASP A 128 -8.58 18.59 8.59
N LEU A 129 -8.85 17.33 8.22
CA LEU A 129 -8.30 16.70 7.03
C LEU A 129 -9.32 15.70 6.43
N LEU A 130 -9.33 15.61 5.11
CA LEU A 130 -10.03 14.58 4.36
C LEU A 130 -9.02 13.86 3.47
N LEU A 131 -8.90 12.55 3.65
CA LEU A 131 -8.21 11.67 2.72
C LEU A 131 -9.26 10.95 1.86
N ARG A 132 -9.18 11.08 0.54
CA ARG A 132 -10.02 10.35 -0.41
C ARG A 132 -9.22 9.24 -1.06
N ILE A 133 -9.75 8.02 -1.06
CA ILE A 133 -9.15 6.84 -1.67
C ILE A 133 -10.05 6.40 -2.83
N LYS A 134 -9.49 6.33 -4.03
CA LYS A 134 -10.15 5.85 -5.24
C LYS A 134 -10.14 4.32 -5.25
N LEU A 135 -11.32 3.71 -5.11
CA LEU A 135 -11.50 2.26 -5.08
C LEU A 135 -11.51 1.62 -6.47
N ASP A 136 -11.73 2.43 -7.51
CA ASP A 136 -11.64 2.03 -8.92
C ASP A 136 -10.20 2.07 -9.47
N HIS A 137 -9.24 2.51 -8.66
CA HIS A 137 -7.83 2.52 -9.04
C HIS A 137 -7.29 1.09 -9.23
N THR A 138 -6.37 0.88 -10.17
CA THR A 138 -5.75 -0.44 -10.44
C THR A 138 -5.10 -1.02 -9.18
N ASN A 139 -4.33 -0.22 -8.46
CA ASN A 139 -3.67 -0.65 -7.22
C ASN A 139 -4.57 -0.74 -5.96
N VAL A 140 -5.88 -0.57 -6.09
CA VAL A 140 -6.83 -0.66 -4.97
C VAL A 140 -7.90 -1.70 -5.28
N GLY A 141 -8.27 -2.50 -4.29
CA GLY A 141 -9.36 -3.45 -4.44
C GLY A 141 -9.51 -4.28 -3.19
N CYS A 142 -10.16 -5.43 -3.29
CA CYS A 142 -10.44 -6.29 -2.15
C CYS A 142 -9.93 -7.72 -2.33
N ASP A 143 -9.53 -8.30 -1.20
CA ASP A 143 -9.18 -9.71 -1.11
C ASP A 143 -10.45 -10.60 -1.06
N ARG A 144 -10.24 -11.92 -0.97
CA ARG A 144 -11.32 -12.91 -0.89
C ARG A 144 -12.21 -12.82 0.34
N HIS A 145 -11.78 -12.11 1.38
CA HIS A 145 -12.55 -11.90 2.60
C HIS A 145 -13.23 -10.52 2.59
N GLY A 146 -13.08 -9.75 1.50
CA GLY A 146 -13.61 -8.40 1.37
C GLY A 146 -12.81 -7.33 2.11
N ASN A 147 -11.57 -7.62 2.51
CA ASN A 147 -10.64 -6.66 3.10
C ASN A 147 -10.09 -5.72 2.02
N LEU A 148 -10.00 -4.43 2.31
CA LEU A 148 -9.46 -3.45 1.36
C LEU A 148 -7.94 -3.60 1.28
N ILE A 149 -7.44 -3.82 0.09
CA ILE A 149 -6.03 -3.90 -0.24
C ILE A 149 -5.66 -2.69 -1.09
N MET A 150 -4.61 -1.99 -0.68
CA MET A 150 -4.05 -0.86 -1.40
C MET A 150 -2.56 -1.09 -1.60
N ARG A 151 -2.07 -0.83 -2.81
CA ARG A 151 -0.67 -1.03 -3.16
C ARG A 151 -0.07 0.25 -3.72
N SER A 152 1.18 0.51 -3.38
CA SER A 152 1.95 1.61 -3.95
C SER A 152 3.33 1.13 -4.26
N VAL A 153 3.86 1.52 -5.42
CA VAL A 153 5.25 1.30 -5.82
C VAL A 153 5.88 2.65 -6.07
N ARG A 154 7.07 2.84 -5.51
CA ARG A 154 7.88 4.04 -5.64
C ARG A 154 9.25 3.65 -6.18
N LEU A 155 9.55 4.12 -7.38
CA LEU A 155 10.91 4.08 -7.93
C LEU A 155 11.67 5.31 -7.42
N ARG A 156 12.80 5.09 -6.74
CA ARG A 156 13.64 6.20 -6.24
C ARG A 156 14.74 6.55 -7.24
N GLN A 157 15.34 5.55 -7.88
CA GLN A 157 16.36 5.70 -8.93
C GLN A 157 16.51 4.38 -9.70
N GLY A 158 17.07 4.44 -10.91
CA GLY A 158 17.32 3.29 -11.78
C GLY A 158 16.20 3.02 -12.80
N GLY A 159 16.58 2.47 -13.94
CA GLY A 159 15.72 1.82 -14.93
C GLY A 159 16.04 0.33 -15.03
N GLU A 160 15.45 -0.32 -16.02
CA GLU A 160 15.75 -1.71 -16.36
C GLU A 160 17.28 -1.93 -16.47
N PHE A 161 17.82 -2.96 -15.81
CA PHE A 161 19.25 -3.34 -15.82
C PHE A 161 20.26 -2.33 -15.26
N THR A 162 19.82 -1.32 -14.50
CA THR A 162 20.72 -0.37 -13.84
C THR A 162 20.62 -0.45 -12.32
N ILE A 163 21.65 0.03 -11.62
CA ILE A 163 21.62 0.16 -10.16
C ILE A 163 20.47 1.11 -9.78
N GLY A 164 19.50 0.58 -9.06
CA GLY A 164 18.30 1.28 -8.67
C GLY A 164 17.92 1.05 -7.22
N SER A 165 16.87 1.74 -6.81
CA SER A 165 16.10 1.32 -5.65
C SER A 165 14.62 1.56 -5.88
N ALA A 166 13.83 0.56 -5.50
CA ALA A 166 12.39 0.60 -5.53
C ALA A 166 11.87 0.35 -4.11
N TYR A 167 10.69 0.86 -3.84
CA TYR A 167 9.99 0.66 -2.57
C TYR A 167 8.54 0.32 -2.90
N ALA A 168 7.99 -0.69 -2.23
CA ALA A 168 6.60 -1.06 -2.40
C ALA A 168 5.93 -1.27 -1.06
N THR A 169 4.67 -0.86 -1.00
CA THR A 169 3.80 -1.05 0.15
C THR A 169 2.56 -1.78 -0.27
N GLU A 170 2.16 -2.76 0.53
CA GLU A 170 0.80 -3.29 0.55
C GLU A 170 0.18 -2.96 1.89
N THR A 171 -0.94 -2.24 1.86
CA THR A 171 -1.74 -1.91 3.04
C THR A 171 -3.05 -2.67 2.95
N SER A 172 -3.37 -3.45 3.97
CA SER A 172 -4.64 -4.17 4.11
C SER A 172 -5.44 -3.59 5.28
N LEU A 173 -6.72 -3.29 5.05
CA LEU A 173 -7.68 -2.84 6.07
C LEU A 173 -8.73 -3.92 6.29
N SER A 174 -8.92 -4.29 7.55
CA SER A 174 -9.93 -5.25 7.97
C SER A 174 -10.64 -4.75 9.23
N ILE A 175 -11.95 -4.97 9.31
CA ILE A 175 -12.70 -4.76 10.55
C ILE A 175 -12.70 -6.07 11.32
N ARG A 176 -12.23 -6.04 12.57
CA ARG A 176 -12.14 -7.21 13.44
C ARG A 176 -13.49 -7.51 14.10
N PRO A 177 -13.66 -8.71 14.69
CA PRO A 177 -14.90 -9.06 15.41
C PRO A 177 -15.23 -8.15 16.60
N ASP A 178 -14.23 -7.47 17.17
CA ASP A 178 -14.37 -6.47 18.23
C ASP A 178 -14.63 -5.05 17.68
N GLU A 179 -14.96 -4.95 16.39
CA GLU A 179 -15.19 -3.71 15.63
C GLU A 179 -13.97 -2.80 15.49
N SER A 180 -12.80 -3.20 16.02
CA SER A 180 -11.56 -2.45 15.79
C SER A 180 -11.13 -2.51 14.33
N LEU A 181 -10.56 -1.42 13.83
CA LEU A 181 -9.95 -1.38 12.52
C LEU A 181 -8.51 -1.85 12.62
N GLN A 182 -8.20 -2.94 11.94
CA GLN A 182 -6.84 -3.41 11.75
C GLN A 182 -6.29 -2.87 10.44
N VAL A 183 -5.07 -2.32 10.51
CA VAL A 183 -4.29 -1.92 9.34
C VAL A 183 -3.01 -2.73 9.35
N ILE A 184 -2.82 -3.58 8.33
CA ILE A 184 -1.57 -4.32 8.12
C ILE A 184 -0.81 -3.63 7.01
N LYS A 185 0.46 -3.30 7.27
CA LYS A 185 1.34 -2.69 6.28
C LYS A 185 2.54 -3.60 6.03
N LEU A 186 2.72 -3.99 4.78
CA LEU A 186 3.86 -4.74 4.30
C LEU A 186 4.73 -3.79 3.47
N GLU A 187 5.99 -3.66 3.84
CA GLU A 187 6.95 -2.84 3.12
C GLU A 187 8.06 -3.70 2.53
N ARG A 188 8.46 -3.36 1.30
CA ARG A 188 9.50 -4.05 0.55
C ARG A 188 10.43 -3.04 -0.06
N ILE A 189 11.72 -3.29 0.08
CA ILE A 189 12.76 -2.42 -0.48
C ILE A 189 13.64 -3.24 -1.40
N TRP A 190 13.83 -2.75 -2.62
CA TRP A 190 14.80 -3.26 -3.56
C TRP A 190 15.99 -2.33 -3.61
N PHE A 191 17.20 -2.89 -3.57
CA PHE A 191 18.45 -2.18 -3.75
C PHE A 191 19.31 -2.91 -4.78
N GLY A 192 19.95 -2.17 -5.69
CA GLY A 192 20.80 -2.74 -6.73
C GLY A 192 20.01 -3.06 -8.00
N THR A 193 20.15 -4.27 -8.55
CA THR A 193 19.34 -4.71 -9.69
C THR A 193 17.97 -5.20 -9.21
N MET A 194 16.90 -4.88 -9.93
CA MET A 194 15.53 -5.32 -9.60
C MET A 194 15.30 -6.85 -9.79
N GLU A 195 16.36 -7.59 -10.08
CA GLU A 195 16.36 -9.03 -10.36
C GLU A 195 16.28 -9.87 -9.08
N LYS A 196 16.69 -9.34 -7.93
CA LYS A 196 16.60 -10.05 -6.66
C LYS A 196 15.22 -9.83 -6.02
N VAL A 197 14.60 -10.93 -5.59
CA VAL A 197 13.40 -10.88 -4.75
C VAL A 197 13.73 -10.06 -3.50
N PRO A 198 12.96 -9.01 -3.19
CA PRO A 198 13.23 -8.17 -2.03
C PRO A 198 13.03 -9.02 -0.77
N ASP A 199 13.74 -8.68 0.29
CA ASP A 199 13.46 -9.30 1.58
C ASP A 199 12.02 -8.93 2.02
N LYS A 200 11.26 -9.92 2.51
CA LYS A 200 9.84 -9.79 2.87
C LYS A 200 9.63 -9.09 4.23
N SER A 201 10.61 -8.35 4.75
CA SER A 201 10.89 -8.38 6.19
C SER A 201 10.22 -7.31 7.05
N LYS A 202 9.46 -6.35 6.52
CA LYS A 202 8.75 -5.39 7.38
C LYS A 202 7.23 -5.50 7.26
N LYS A 203 6.65 -6.21 8.23
CA LYS A 203 5.21 -6.29 8.48
C LYS A 203 4.89 -5.54 9.77
N ASP A 204 4.15 -4.45 9.64
CA ASP A 204 3.59 -3.71 10.77
C ASP A 204 2.09 -3.97 10.84
N ILE A 205 1.57 -4.09 12.07
CA ILE A 205 0.15 -4.24 12.36
C ILE A 205 -0.22 -3.12 13.31
N TYR A 206 -1.22 -2.33 12.91
CA TYR A 206 -1.80 -1.25 13.68
C TYR A 206 -3.25 -1.57 14.02
N LEU A 207 -3.69 -1.15 15.20
CA LEU A 207 -5.05 -1.36 15.70
C LEU A 207 -5.64 -0.04 16.15
N PHE A 208 -6.78 0.32 15.56
CA PHE A 208 -7.53 1.53 15.89
C PHE A 208 -8.87 1.14 16.49
N ASN A 209 -9.08 1.54 17.75
CA ASN A 209 -10.28 1.21 18.50
C ASN A 209 -11.50 1.97 17.93
N PRO A 210 -12.69 1.37 17.93
CA PRO A 210 -13.91 2.04 17.51
C PRO A 210 -14.32 3.12 18.52
N VAL A 211 -14.98 4.16 18.04
CA VAL A 211 -15.67 5.15 18.89
C VAL A 211 -17.07 4.61 19.15
N LYS A 212 -17.40 4.41 20.43
CA LYS A 212 -18.73 3.96 20.89
C LYS A 212 -19.72 5.11 20.95
#